data_AF-A0A8H6F628-F1
#
_entry.id   AF-A0A8H6F628-F1
#
_cell.length_a   1.000
_cell.length_b   1.000
_cell.length_c   1.000
_cell.angle_alpha   90.00
_cell.angle_beta   90.00
_cell.angle_gamma   90.00
#
_symmetry.space_group_name_H-M   'P 1'
#
loop_
_entity.id
_entity.type
_entity.pdbx_description
1 polymer ?
#
loop_
_entity_poly.entity_id
_entity_poly.type
_entity_poly.pdbx_seq_one_letter_code
_entity_poly.pdbx_strand_id
1 'polypeptide(L)'
;MMKLLSIITTVLYFFTFLVSSYTTSNIIQANDNNLQSLIKTRGKFSFVDFYADWCRHCKKISPIIDELSELFIDYPEIQIIKINGDKDGKKMSKKYVDIGYPTLLFFYDDGRKIEFDGIRDLTSLSNFIQQLSGIRLNESKSTDNNEEEEEEKKEERK
;
A
#
# COMPACT_ATOMS: atom_id res chain seq x y z
N MET A 1 -44.93 3.16 21.36
CA MET A 1 -43.57 3.50 21.85
C MET A 1 -42.53 2.41 21.57
N MET A 2 -42.83 1.11 21.73
CA MET A 2 -41.83 0.03 21.51
C MET A 2 -41.35 -0.15 20.04
N LYS A 3 -42.16 0.17 19.02
CA LYS A 3 -41.76 0.04 17.60
C LYS A 3 -40.72 1.07 17.14
N LEU A 4 -40.73 2.27 17.73
CA LEU A 4 -39.80 3.34 17.39
C LEU A 4 -38.39 3.04 17.91
N LEU A 5 -38.30 2.42 19.09
CA LEU A 5 -37.03 2.04 19.71
C LEU A 5 -36.31 0.94 18.90
N SER A 6 -37.08 -0.01 18.34
CA SER A 6 -36.55 -1.10 17.50
C SER A 6 -35.98 -0.58 16.16
N ILE A 7 -36.65 0.39 15.51
CA ILE A 7 -36.18 1.02 14.27
C ILE A 7 -34.90 1.81 14.52
N ILE A 8 -34.80 2.53 15.64
CA ILE A 8 -33.58 3.27 16.00
C ILE A 8 -32.42 2.29 16.24
N THR A 9 -32.65 1.17 16.92
CA THR A 9 -31.60 0.18 17.16
C THR A 9 -31.14 -0.52 15.88
N THR A 10 -32.04 -0.82 14.94
CA THR A 10 -31.66 -1.45 13.66
C THR A 10 -30.97 -0.47 12.71
N VAL A 11 -31.40 0.80 12.69
CA VAL A 11 -30.71 1.86 11.94
C VAL A 11 -29.33 2.14 12.52
N LEU A 12 -29.16 2.14 13.84
CA LEU A 12 -27.85 2.26 14.49
C LEU A 12 -26.96 1.07 14.17
N TYR A 13 -27.49 -0.17 14.19
CA TYR A 13 -26.73 -1.36 13.81
C TYR A 13 -26.32 -1.33 12.33
N PHE A 14 -27.21 -0.89 11.44
CA PHE A 14 -26.94 -0.75 10.01
C PHE A 14 -25.91 0.35 9.73
N PHE A 15 -25.96 1.45 10.49
CA PHE A 15 -24.98 2.53 10.42
C PHE A 15 -23.60 2.09 10.95
N THR A 16 -23.54 1.29 12.02
CA THR A 16 -22.27 0.73 12.50
C THR A 16 -21.72 -0.37 11.59
N PHE A 17 -22.58 -1.15 10.94
CA PHE A 17 -22.17 -2.17 9.97
C PHE A 17 -21.54 -1.54 8.73
N LEU A 18 -22.09 -0.42 8.24
CA LEU A 18 -21.52 0.37 7.14
C LEU A 18 -20.18 1.02 7.46
N VAL A 19 -19.86 1.28 8.73
CA VAL A 19 -18.57 1.86 9.14
C VAL A 19 -17.44 0.81 9.09
N SER A 20 -17.77 -0.49 9.13
CA SER A 20 -16.77 -1.57 9.18
C SER A 20 -15.99 -1.79 7.88
N SER A 21 -16.47 -1.26 6.75
CA SER A 21 -15.90 -1.55 5.41
C SER A 21 -15.08 -0.39 4.81
N TYR A 22 -14.73 0.64 5.59
CA TYR A 22 -13.76 1.63 5.11
C TYR A 22 -12.34 1.08 5.26
N THR A 23 -11.85 0.31 4.28
CA THR A 23 -10.41 0.02 4.19
C THR A 23 -9.69 1.29 3.79
N THR A 24 -9.01 1.92 4.75
CA THR A 24 -8.11 3.04 4.47
C THR A 24 -6.75 2.47 4.08
N SER A 25 -6.37 2.53 2.81
CA SER A 25 -5.01 2.17 2.40
C SER A 25 -4.00 3.11 3.10
N ASN A 26 -3.00 2.54 3.79
CA ASN A 26 -2.06 3.30 4.63
C ASN A 26 -0.89 3.87 3.81
N ILE A 27 -1.19 4.34 2.61
CA ILE A 27 -0.17 4.84 1.68
C ILE A 27 0.11 6.30 1.99
N ILE A 28 1.39 6.60 2.19
CA ILE A 28 1.85 7.98 2.36
C ILE A 28 2.07 8.59 0.98
N GLN A 29 1.33 9.66 0.67
CA GLN A 29 1.55 10.44 -0.54
C GLN A 29 2.66 11.46 -0.30
N ALA A 30 3.76 11.31 -1.04
CA ALA A 30 4.92 12.17 -0.94
C ALA A 30 5.01 13.18 -2.10
N ASN A 31 5.83 14.20 -1.87
CA ASN A 31 6.17 15.25 -2.82
C ASN A 31 7.61 15.72 -2.56
N ASP A 32 8.06 16.71 -3.34
CA ASP A 32 9.41 17.26 -3.28
C ASP A 32 9.83 17.82 -1.91
N ASN A 33 8.88 18.19 -1.07
CA ASN A 33 9.13 18.85 0.22
C ASN A 33 9.21 17.85 1.38
N ASN A 34 8.52 16.71 1.31
CA ASN A 34 8.39 15.78 2.44
C ASN A 34 9.13 14.45 2.26
N LEU A 35 9.45 14.02 1.04
CA LEU A 35 10.02 12.68 0.82
C LEU A 35 11.33 12.48 1.60
N GLN A 36 12.23 13.48 1.58
CA GLN A 36 13.52 13.40 2.27
C GLN A 36 13.38 13.23 3.78
N SER A 37 12.39 13.87 4.41
CA SER A 37 12.13 13.70 5.83
C SER A 37 11.52 12.33 6.12
N LEU A 38 10.64 11.83 5.25
CA LEU A 38 10.00 10.52 5.41
C LEU A 38 11.06 9.40 5.38
N ILE A 39 11.88 9.33 4.32
CA ILE A 39 12.89 8.26 4.13
C ILE A 39 14.04 8.30 5.14
N LYS A 40 14.18 9.37 5.94
CA LYS A 40 15.19 9.51 6.99
C LYS A 40 14.59 9.41 8.39
N THR A 41 13.35 8.97 8.51
CA THR A 41 12.71 8.76 9.81
C THR A 41 13.42 7.60 10.51
N ARG A 42 14.04 7.89 11.65
CA ARG A 42 14.78 6.87 12.42
C ARG A 42 13.90 5.69 12.77
N GLY A 43 14.42 4.48 12.61
CA GLY A 43 13.70 3.23 12.88
C GLY A 43 12.57 2.93 11.90
N LYS A 44 12.52 3.61 10.75
CA LYS A 44 11.57 3.32 9.67
C LYS A 44 12.32 2.92 8.41
N PHE A 45 11.81 1.91 7.73
CA PHE A 45 12.17 1.57 6.37
C PHE A 45 11.09 2.10 5.44
N SER A 46 11.47 2.65 4.29
CA SER A 46 10.50 3.18 3.32
C SER A 46 10.59 2.44 2.00
N PHE A 47 9.47 1.89 1.54
CA PHE A 47 9.31 1.40 0.18
C PHE A 47 8.56 2.46 -0.63
N VAL A 48 9.21 3.00 -1.66
CA VAL A 48 8.74 4.16 -2.41
C VAL A 48 8.47 3.77 -3.86
N ASP A 49 7.24 3.97 -4.32
CA ASP A 49 6.81 3.89 -5.71
C ASP A 49 6.84 5.28 -6.37
N PHE A 50 7.85 5.49 -7.23
CA PHE A 50 7.91 6.65 -8.11
C PHE A 50 7.11 6.34 -9.38
N TYR A 51 6.01 7.07 -9.57
CA TYR A 51 5.06 6.82 -10.65
C TYR A 51 4.73 8.08 -11.45
N ALA A 52 3.98 7.91 -12.55
CA ALA A 52 3.36 9.01 -13.30
C ALA A 52 1.95 8.61 -13.78
N ASP A 53 1.03 9.58 -13.86
CA ASP A 53 -0.40 9.31 -14.15
C ASP A 53 -0.66 8.78 -15.58
N TRP A 54 0.23 9.07 -16.52
CA TRP A 54 0.13 8.59 -17.90
C TRP A 54 0.77 7.21 -18.11
N CYS A 55 1.57 6.75 -17.14
CA CYS A 55 2.35 5.53 -17.26
C CYS A 55 1.47 4.27 -17.11
N ARG A 56 1.30 3.52 -18.21
CA ARG A 56 0.47 2.30 -18.22
C ARG A 56 0.97 1.24 -17.24
N HIS A 57 2.28 1.06 -17.12
CA HIS A 57 2.87 0.08 -16.20
C HIS A 57 2.66 0.46 -14.73
N CYS A 58 2.64 1.76 -14.44
CA CYS A 58 2.35 2.30 -13.12
C CYS A 58 0.91 2.02 -12.70
N LYS A 59 -0.04 2.22 -13.64
CA LYS A 59 -1.45 1.87 -13.39
C LYS A 59 -1.66 0.39 -13.08
N LYS A 60 -0.89 -0.49 -13.74
CA LYS A 60 -0.97 -1.94 -13.51
C LYS A 60 -0.47 -2.36 -12.13
N ILE A 61 0.60 -1.74 -11.62
CA ILE A 61 1.16 -2.07 -10.31
C ILE A 61 0.46 -1.36 -9.16
N SER A 62 -0.20 -0.23 -9.40
CA SER A 62 -0.91 0.53 -8.36
C SER A 62 -1.75 -0.32 -7.41
N PRO A 63 -2.66 -1.22 -7.86
CA PRO A 63 -3.44 -2.05 -6.94
C PRO A 63 -2.56 -2.95 -6.07
N ILE A 64 -1.46 -3.47 -6.61
CA ILE A 64 -0.51 -4.31 -5.87
C ILE A 64 0.23 -3.49 -4.80
N ILE A 65 0.55 -2.22 -5.08
CA ILE A 65 1.12 -1.30 -4.08
C ILE A 65 0.10 -1.00 -2.97
N ASP A 66 -1.18 -0.92 -3.33
CA ASP A 66 -2.26 -0.66 -2.38
C ASP A 66 -2.44 -1.89 -1.45
N GLU A 67 -2.50 -3.11 -1.99
CA GLU A 67 -2.49 -4.38 -1.23
C GLU A 67 -1.23 -4.52 -0.35
N LEU A 68 -0.05 -4.15 -0.89
CA LEU A 68 1.20 -4.16 -0.14
C LEU A 68 1.12 -3.24 1.08
N SER A 69 0.44 -2.08 0.96
CA SER A 69 0.25 -1.17 2.09
C SER A 69 -0.62 -1.75 3.19
N GLU A 70 -1.64 -2.53 2.82
CA GLU A 70 -2.53 -3.21 3.76
C GLU A 70 -1.81 -4.36 4.46
N LEU A 71 -0.98 -5.10 3.72
CA LEU A 71 -0.19 -6.20 4.26
C LEU A 71 0.77 -5.75 5.38
N PHE A 72 1.34 -4.53 5.25
CA PHE A 72 2.24 -3.94 6.23
C PHE A 72 1.57 -3.00 7.24
N ILE A 73 0.23 -2.93 7.30
CA ILE A 73 -0.48 -1.94 8.15
C ILE A 73 -0.15 -2.06 9.65
N ASP A 74 0.08 -3.27 10.14
CA ASP A 74 0.41 -3.56 11.55
C ASP A 74 1.93 -3.53 11.83
N TYR A 75 2.73 -3.15 10.84
CA TYR A 75 4.19 -3.09 10.92
C TYR A 75 4.64 -1.64 10.83
N PRO A 76 4.55 -0.88 11.94
CA PRO A 76 4.76 0.56 11.91
C PRO A 76 6.15 0.95 11.42
N GLU A 77 7.15 0.08 11.53
CA GLU A 77 8.52 0.26 11.01
C GLU A 77 8.57 0.33 9.48
N ILE A 78 7.56 -0.16 8.75
CA ILE A 78 7.50 -0.13 7.30
C ILE A 78 6.59 1.01 6.83
N GLN A 79 7.09 1.82 5.90
CA GLN A 79 6.32 2.88 5.25
C GLN A 79 6.16 2.54 3.77
N ILE A 80 4.92 2.46 3.28
CA ILE A 80 4.62 2.39 1.85
C ILE A 80 4.29 3.78 1.35
N ILE A 81 5.08 4.27 0.39
CA ILE A 81 5.05 5.66 -0.07
C ILE A 81 4.85 5.69 -1.58
N LYS A 82 3.98 6.58 -2.06
CA LYS A 82 3.84 6.87 -3.49
C LYS A 82 4.24 8.32 -3.74
N ILE A 83 4.89 8.57 -4.88
CA ILE A 83 5.25 9.91 -5.32
C ILE A 83 5.06 10.03 -6.84
N ASN A 84 4.24 11.00 -7.24
CA ASN A 84 4.07 11.32 -8.64
C ASN A 84 5.25 12.16 -9.12
N GLY A 85 6.14 11.53 -9.87
CA GLY A 85 7.38 12.12 -10.32
C GLY A 85 7.24 13.25 -11.35
N ASP A 86 6.11 13.31 -12.04
CA ASP A 86 5.86 14.31 -13.09
C ASP A 86 5.01 15.48 -12.62
N LYS A 87 4.48 15.40 -11.41
CA LYS A 87 3.63 16.44 -10.82
C LYS A 87 4.28 17.02 -9.56
N ASP A 88 4.15 16.31 -8.45
CA ASP A 88 4.49 16.81 -7.11
C ASP A 88 5.93 16.42 -6.68
N GLY A 89 6.57 15.51 -7.43
CA GLY A 89 7.85 14.88 -7.09
C GLY A 89 8.99 15.08 -8.08
N LYS A 90 8.95 16.13 -8.92
CA LYS A 90 9.92 16.33 -10.02
C LYS A 90 11.37 16.38 -9.55
N LYS A 91 11.64 17.08 -8.44
CA LYS A 91 12.99 17.19 -7.88
C LYS A 91 13.45 15.85 -7.31
N MET A 92 12.57 15.10 -6.66
CA MET A 92 12.88 13.77 -6.13
C MET A 92 13.08 12.76 -7.25
N SER A 93 12.26 12.76 -8.29
CA SER A 93 12.46 11.94 -9.49
C SER A 93 13.81 12.20 -10.12
N LYS A 94 14.18 13.47 -10.36
CA LYS A 94 15.51 13.81 -10.90
C LYS A 94 16.68 13.28 -10.04
N LYS A 95 16.46 13.08 -8.74
CA LYS A 95 17.49 12.61 -7.80
C LYS A 95 17.57 11.09 -7.72
N TYR A 96 16.48 10.37 -7.93
CA TYR A 96 16.36 8.96 -7.58
C TYR A 96 15.92 8.05 -8.72
N VAL A 97 15.33 8.59 -9.78
CA VAL A 97 14.82 7.84 -10.93
C VAL A 97 15.80 7.99 -12.08
N ASP A 98 16.50 6.90 -12.41
CA ASP A 98 17.52 6.89 -13.47
C ASP A 98 16.95 6.51 -14.84
N ILE A 99 16.03 5.54 -14.90
CA ILE A 99 15.52 4.98 -16.16
C ILE A 99 14.13 5.53 -16.51
N GLY A 100 13.18 5.46 -15.58
CA GLY A 100 11.80 5.87 -15.82
C GLY A 100 10.80 5.17 -14.91
N TYR A 101 9.51 5.32 -15.20
CA TYR A 101 8.45 4.88 -14.31
C TYR A 101 7.84 3.50 -14.67
N PRO A 102 7.39 2.73 -13.66
CA PRO A 102 7.60 2.98 -12.24
C PRO A 102 9.04 2.57 -11.84
N THR A 103 9.60 3.31 -10.89
CA THR A 103 10.85 2.97 -10.19
C THR A 103 10.50 2.70 -8.73
N LEU A 104 10.87 1.52 -8.22
CA LEU A 104 10.53 1.06 -6.88
C LEU A 104 11.79 1.00 -6.03
N LEU A 105 11.84 1.78 -4.96
CA LEU A 105 13.05 1.91 -4.13
C LEU A 105 12.76 1.58 -2.67
N PHE A 106 13.60 0.73 -2.08
CA PHE A 106 13.66 0.55 -0.63
C PHE A 106 14.72 1.49 -0.04
N PHE A 107 14.38 2.20 1.01
CA PHE A 107 15.26 3.09 1.76
C PHE A 107 15.43 2.59 3.20
N TYR A 108 16.69 2.54 3.63
CA TYR A 108 17.09 2.46 5.03
C TYR A 108 17.01 3.85 5.67
N ASP A 109 16.83 3.90 6.99
CA ASP A 109 16.78 5.17 7.75
C ASP A 109 18.11 5.95 7.74
N ASP A 110 19.21 5.28 7.41
CA ASP A 110 20.54 5.88 7.16
C ASP A 110 20.70 6.51 5.76
N GLY A 111 19.68 6.39 4.91
CA GLY A 111 19.64 6.95 3.56
C GLY A 111 20.24 6.09 2.46
N ARG A 112 20.75 4.88 2.77
CA ARG A 112 21.05 3.87 1.73
C ARG A 112 19.76 3.45 1.03
N LYS A 113 19.87 3.13 -0.26
CA LYS A 113 18.73 2.70 -1.09
C LYS A 113 19.08 1.49 -1.93
N ILE A 114 18.08 0.64 -2.18
CA ILE A 114 18.16 -0.50 -3.08
C ILE A 114 16.95 -0.45 -4.00
N GLU A 115 17.18 -0.55 -5.31
CA GLU A 115 16.11 -0.63 -6.30
C GLU A 115 15.57 -2.06 -6.42
N PHE A 116 14.26 -2.18 -6.60
CA PHE A 116 13.61 -3.45 -6.89
C PHE A 116 13.50 -3.65 -8.41
N ASP A 117 14.14 -4.69 -8.92
CA ASP A 117 14.19 -5.08 -10.33
C ASP A 117 13.49 -6.41 -10.62
N GLY A 118 12.83 -7.00 -9.62
CA GLY A 118 12.16 -8.28 -9.71
C GLY A 118 10.74 -8.24 -10.32
N ILE A 119 10.04 -9.37 -10.19
CA ILE A 119 8.64 -9.52 -10.63
C ILE A 119 7.75 -8.64 -9.74
N ARG A 120 6.87 -7.86 -10.36
CA ARG A 120 6.05 -6.84 -9.67
C ARG A 120 4.72 -7.41 -9.18
N ASP A 121 4.76 -8.52 -8.44
CA ASP A 121 3.62 -9.11 -7.74
C ASP A 121 3.72 -8.92 -6.21
N LEU A 122 2.61 -9.10 -5.50
CA LEU A 122 2.54 -8.85 -4.05
C LEU A 122 3.55 -9.71 -3.27
N THR A 123 3.70 -10.97 -3.65
CA THR A 123 4.62 -11.92 -3.00
C THR A 123 6.07 -11.48 -3.14
N SER A 124 6.50 -11.10 -4.33
CA SER A 124 7.87 -10.67 -4.60
C SER A 124 8.21 -9.35 -3.89
N LEU A 125 7.28 -8.39 -3.92
CA LEU A 125 7.45 -7.10 -3.24
C LEU A 125 7.51 -7.25 -1.71
N SER A 126 6.61 -8.04 -1.13
CA SER A 126 6.59 -8.30 0.31
C SER A 126 7.83 -9.07 0.76
N ASN A 127 8.26 -10.10 0.02
CA ASN A 127 9.50 -10.82 0.31
C ASN A 127 10.72 -9.91 0.25
N PHE A 128 10.79 -9.00 -0.72
CA PHE A 128 11.86 -8.03 -0.83
C PHE A 128 11.93 -7.12 0.40
N ILE A 129 10.80 -6.55 0.84
CA ILE A 129 10.74 -5.72 2.05
C ILE A 129 11.16 -6.53 3.29
N GLN A 130 10.65 -7.76 3.45
CA GLN A 130 10.99 -8.62 4.59
C GLN A 130 12.49 -8.97 4.62
N GLN A 131 13.08 -9.29 3.46
CA GLN A 131 14.50 -9.63 3.35
C GLN A 131 15.41 -8.46 3.73
N LEU A 132 15.06 -7.24 3.32
CA LEU A 132 15.91 -6.06 3.56
C LEU A 132 15.72 -5.43 4.94
N SER A 133 14.50 -5.47 5.48
CA SER A 133 14.17 -4.92 6.80
C SER A 133 14.42 -5.89 7.95
N GLY A 134 14.40 -7.21 7.68
CA GLY A 134 14.41 -8.26 8.70
C GLY A 134 13.07 -8.49 9.41
N ILE A 135 12.03 -7.73 9.04
CA ILE A 135 10.67 -7.89 9.55
C ILE A 135 10.01 -9.09 8.86
N ARG A 136 9.23 -9.87 9.61
CA ARG A 136 8.49 -11.02 9.08
C ARG A 136 7.00 -10.82 9.24
N LEU A 137 6.27 -11.08 8.17
CA LEU A 137 4.81 -11.09 8.19
C LEU A 137 4.33 -12.35 8.93
N ASN A 138 3.26 -12.21 9.71
CA ASN A 138 2.62 -13.36 10.35
C ASN A 138 1.76 -14.09 9.31
N GLU A 139 1.92 -15.42 9.18
CA GLU A 139 1.29 -16.25 8.14
C GLU A 139 -0.25 -16.22 8.15
N SER A 140 -0.90 -15.64 9.15
CA SER A 140 -2.37 -15.60 9.29
C SER A 140 -3.09 -14.59 8.40
N LYS A 141 -2.39 -13.72 7.65
CA LYS A 141 -3.02 -12.69 6.80
C LYS A 141 -3.08 -13.03 5.30
N SER A 142 -2.40 -14.08 4.83
CA SER A 142 -2.38 -14.45 3.41
C SER A 142 -3.58 -15.30 2.96
N THR A 143 -4.42 -15.75 3.89
CA THR A 143 -5.47 -16.74 3.61
C THR A 143 -6.85 -16.11 3.33
N ASP A 144 -7.15 -14.94 3.90
CA ASP A 144 -8.50 -14.34 3.78
C ASP A 144 -8.82 -13.85 2.36
N ASN A 145 -7.82 -13.41 1.58
CA ASN A 145 -8.06 -12.87 0.23
C ASN A 145 -8.34 -13.94 -0.85
N ASN A 146 -8.01 -15.22 -0.58
CA ASN A 146 -8.22 -16.29 -1.57
C ASN A 146 -9.61 -16.94 -1.48
N GLU A 147 -10.29 -16.81 -0.35
CA GLU A 147 -11.64 -17.41 -0.17
C GLU A 147 -12.72 -16.52 -0.80
N GLU A 148 -12.57 -15.19 -0.77
CA GLU A 148 -13.54 -14.26 -1.38
C GLU A 148 -13.51 -14.29 -2.92
N GLU A 149 -12.34 -14.45 -3.56
CA GLU A 149 -12.24 -14.55 -5.03
C GLU A 149 -12.81 -15.87 -5.60
N GLU A 150 -12.88 -16.96 -4.81
CA GLU A 150 -13.46 -18.23 -5.26
C GLU A 150 -14.99 -18.26 -5.15
N GLU A 151 -15.58 -17.51 -4.21
CA GLU A 151 -17.05 -17.40 -4.09
C GLU A 151 -17.64 -16.52 -5.20
N GLU A 152 -17.00 -15.39 -5.54
CA GLU A 152 -17.50 -14.47 -6.57
C GLU A 152 -17.51 -15.09 -7.98
N LYS A 153 -16.48 -15.91 -8.32
CA LYS A 153 -16.43 -16.65 -9.60
C LYS A 153 -17.46 -17.79 -9.71
N LYS A 154 -17.99 -18.29 -8.59
CA LYS A 154 -19.02 -19.34 -8.58
C LYS A 154 -20.41 -18.79 -8.80
N GLU A 155 -20.63 -17.51 -8.47
CA GLU A 155 -21.92 -16.85 -8.60
C GLU A 155 -22.16 -16.30 -10.02
N GLU A 156 -21.11 -15.87 -10.74
CA GLU A 156 -21.19 -15.45 -12.15
C GLU A 156 -21.38 -16.59 -13.18
N ARG A 157 -21.27 -17.86 -12.76
CA ARG A 157 -21.50 -19.05 -13.63
C ARG A 157 -22.83 -19.76 -13.38
N LYS A 158 -23.77 -19.15 -12.65
CA LYS A 158 -25.14 -19.64 -12.48
C LYS A 158 -26.16 -18.77 -13.19
#